data_AF-J3LYD5-F1
#
_entry.id   AF-J3LYD5-F1
#
_cell.length_a   1.000
_cell.length_b   1.000
_cell.length_c   1.000
_cell.angle_alpha   90.00
_cell.angle_beta   90.00
_cell.angle_gamma   90.00
#
_symmetry.space_group_name_H-M   'P 1'
#
loop_
_entity.id
_entity.type
_entity.pdbx_description
1 polymer ?
#
loop_
_entity_poly.entity_id
_entity_poly.type
_entity_poly.pdbx_seq_one_letter_code
_entity_poly.pdbx_strand_id
1 'polypeptide(L)'
;MSDAGAAADEVVHDFAPLIVVYRRARPLAMPPVPPGTDAATGVVSRDVHLSASSFVRLYLPPPGAAGGGGEKLPLLESEGVGHVFYLFDPAHAKAGELLRRIAAFIGSK
;
A
#
# COMPACT_ATOMS: atom_id res chain seq x y z
N MET A 1 -4.86 -3.06 -43.87
CA MET A 1 -4.28 -2.28 -42.77
C MET A 1 -5.29 -2.30 -41.64
N SER A 2 -5.13 -3.20 -40.69
CA SER A 2 -6.12 -3.45 -39.63
C SER A 2 -5.80 -2.64 -38.38
N ASP A 3 -6.84 -1.95 -37.93
CA ASP A 3 -7.02 -1.27 -36.65
C ASP A 3 -6.44 -2.07 -35.46
N ALA A 4 -5.24 -1.69 -35.03
CA ALA A 4 -4.56 -2.30 -33.88
C ALA A 4 -4.24 -1.25 -32.78
N GLY A 5 -4.69 0.00 -32.95
CA GLY A 5 -4.37 1.12 -32.06
C GLY A 5 -5.40 1.36 -30.96
N ALA A 6 -6.67 1.01 -31.17
CA ALA A 6 -7.76 1.51 -30.32
C ALA A 6 -7.88 0.84 -28.93
N ALA A 7 -7.25 -0.32 -28.69
CA ALA A 7 -7.43 -1.09 -27.45
C ALA A 7 -6.32 -0.91 -26.39
N ALA A 8 -5.19 -0.29 -26.75
CA ALA A 8 -4.06 -0.12 -25.83
C ALA A 8 -4.25 1.07 -24.86
N ASP A 9 -5.00 2.08 -25.30
CA ASP A 9 -5.14 3.37 -24.62
C ASP A 9 -6.42 3.47 -23.77
N GLU A 10 -7.14 2.38 -23.56
CA GLU A 10 -8.31 2.37 -22.66
C GLU A 10 -7.87 2.58 -21.22
N VAL A 11 -8.24 3.72 -20.63
CA VAL A 11 -8.03 4.02 -19.21
C VAL A 11 -9.01 3.18 -18.38
N VAL A 12 -8.46 2.34 -17.50
CA VAL A 12 -9.22 1.52 -16.54
C VAL A 12 -9.38 2.27 -15.22
N HIS A 13 -8.35 3.01 -14.80
CA HIS A 13 -8.41 3.87 -13.63
C HIS A 13 -7.64 5.18 -13.85
N ASP A 14 -8.23 6.30 -13.45
CA ASP A 14 -7.61 7.63 -13.51
C ASP A 14 -7.49 8.21 -12.10
N PHE A 15 -6.26 8.31 -11.62
CA PHE A 15 -5.89 8.93 -10.34
C PHE A 15 -4.90 10.09 -10.58
N ALA A 16 -5.04 10.83 -11.68
CA ALA A 16 -4.20 11.98 -11.96
C ALA A 16 -4.20 12.99 -10.79
N PRO A 17 -3.05 13.61 -10.46
CA PRO A 17 -1.78 13.57 -11.20
C PRO A 17 -0.85 12.39 -10.84
N LEU A 18 -1.29 11.46 -9.99
CA LEU A 18 -0.41 10.44 -9.41
C LEU A 18 -0.20 9.24 -10.33
N ILE A 19 -1.28 8.66 -10.86
CA ILE A 19 -1.20 7.48 -11.73
C ILE A 19 -2.42 7.37 -12.66
N VAL A 20 -2.19 6.95 -13.90
CA VAL A 20 -3.24 6.56 -14.85
C VAL A 20 -2.96 5.11 -15.27
N VAL A 21 -3.95 4.24 -15.15
CA VAL A 21 -3.83 2.80 -15.41
C VAL A 21 -4.59 2.47 -16.69
N TYR A 22 -3.85 2.05 -17.72
CA TYR A 22 -4.42 1.60 -18.98
C TYR A 22 -4.59 0.08 -19.02
N ARG A 23 -5.57 -0.41 -19.79
CA ARG A 23 -5.95 -1.84 -19.89
C ARG A 23 -4.77 -2.76 -20.26
N ARG A 24 -3.79 -2.25 -21.01
CA ARG A 24 -2.57 -3.00 -21.39
C ARG A 24 -1.27 -2.27 -21.02
N ALA A 25 -1.31 -1.39 -20.02
CA ALA A 25 -0.10 -0.75 -19.53
C ALA A 25 0.89 -1.80 -19.02
N ARG A 26 2.19 -1.57 -19.27
CA ARG A 26 3.23 -2.32 -18.56
C ARG A 26 3.22 -1.91 -17.09
N PRO A 27 3.41 -2.85 -16.14
CA PRO A 27 3.52 -2.52 -14.73
C PRO A 27 4.63 -1.49 -14.52
N LEU A 28 4.35 -0.45 -13.73
CA LEU A 28 5.37 0.48 -13.28
C LEU A 28 6.32 -0.29 -12.35
N ALA A 29 7.56 -0.48 -12.80
CA ALA A 29 8.58 -1.12 -11.99
C ALA A 29 9.20 -0.07 -11.06
N MET A 30 8.80 -0.08 -9.78
CA MET A 30 9.52 0.69 -8.77
C MET A 30 10.83 -0.03 -8.41
N PRO A 31 11.97 0.67 -8.34
CA PRO A 31 13.20 0.07 -7.87
C PRO A 31 13.03 -0.34 -6.41
N PRO A 32 13.55 -1.52 -6.01
CA PRO A 32 13.44 -1.98 -4.64
C PRO A 32 14.24 -1.07 -3.70
N VAL A 33 13.61 -0.67 -2.59
CA VAL A 33 14.25 0.11 -1.52
C VAL A 33 14.72 -0.85 -0.42
N PRO A 34 16.02 -0.87 -0.07
CA PRO A 34 16.53 -1.71 1.02
C PRO A 34 15.84 -1.41 2.37
N PRO A 35 15.79 -2.37 3.31
CA PRO A 35 15.31 -2.09 4.67
C PRO A 35 16.34 -1.25 5.43
N GLY A 36 15.87 -0.48 6.40
CA GLY A 36 16.70 0.42 7.19
C GLY A 36 15.87 1.42 7.99
N THR A 37 16.57 2.36 8.62
CA THR A 37 15.96 3.46 9.36
C THR A 37 15.78 4.66 8.44
N ASP A 38 14.54 5.14 8.33
CA ASP A 38 14.24 6.37 7.60
C ASP A 38 14.62 7.60 8.45
N ALA A 39 15.53 8.43 7.95
CA ALA A 39 16.06 9.56 8.71
C ALA A 39 15.01 10.68 8.94
N ALA A 40 14.01 10.81 8.06
CA ALA A 40 13.01 11.85 8.14
C ALA A 40 11.93 11.54 9.19
N THR A 41 11.56 10.26 9.33
CA THR A 41 10.45 9.83 10.19
C THR A 41 10.88 9.02 11.41
N GLY A 42 12.13 8.53 11.44
CA GLY A 42 12.63 7.63 12.46
C GLY A 42 12.06 6.21 12.39
N VAL A 43 11.29 5.88 11.35
CA VAL A 43 10.69 4.55 11.16
C VAL A 43 11.80 3.55 10.83
N VAL A 44 11.82 2.42 11.53
CA VAL A 44 12.73 1.30 11.25
C VAL A 44 12.00 0.27 10.41
N SER A 45 12.56 -0.10 9.26
CA SER A 45 12.03 -1.15 8.39
C SER A 45 12.93 -2.39 8.39
N ARG A 46 12.31 -3.58 8.31
CA ARG A 46 13.02 -4.87 8.25
C ARG A 46 12.27 -5.86 7.37
N ASP A 47 13.01 -6.60 6.55
CA ASP A 47 12.47 -7.72 5.77
C ASP A 47 12.53 -9.02 6.57
N VAL A 48 11.40 -9.73 6.61
CA VAL A 48 11.25 -11.07 7.20
C VAL A 48 10.87 -12.03 6.08
N HIS A 49 11.76 -12.98 5.80
CA HIS A 49 11.54 -13.96 4.73
C HIS A 49 10.52 -15.02 5.17
N LEU A 50 9.51 -15.22 4.35
CA LEU A 50 8.49 -16.27 4.53
C LEU A 50 8.84 -17.53 3.73
N SER A 51 9.54 -17.37 2.61
CA SER A 51 10.04 -18.46 1.77
C SER A 51 11.27 -18.01 0.98
N ALA A 52 11.77 -18.87 0.07
CA ALA A 52 12.87 -18.53 -0.83
C ALA A 52 12.54 -17.38 -1.81
N SER A 53 11.26 -17.13 -2.09
CA SER A 53 10.81 -16.12 -3.06
C SER A 53 9.85 -15.08 -2.49
N SER A 54 9.54 -15.14 -1.19
CA SER A 54 8.61 -14.21 -0.54
C SER A 54 9.11 -13.71 0.80
N PHE A 55 8.87 -12.43 1.05
CA PHE A 55 9.14 -11.77 2.32
C PHE A 55 8.04 -10.75 2.60
N VAL A 56 7.94 -10.35 3.87
CA VAL A 56 7.16 -9.19 4.30
C VAL A 56 8.09 -8.14 4.87
N ARG A 57 7.75 -6.86 4.69
CA ARG A 57 8.45 -5.76 5.32
C ARG A 57 7.67 -5.24 6.51
N LEU A 58 8.30 -5.31 7.67
CA LEU A 58 7.79 -4.71 8.91
C LEU A 58 8.27 -3.27 9.02
N TYR A 59 7.38 -2.38 9.47
CA TYR A 59 7.69 -0.99 9.76
C TYR A 59 7.38 -0.71 11.23
N LEU A 60 8.40 -0.28 11.98
CA LEU A 60 8.29 0.08 13.38
C LEU A 60 8.47 1.59 13.53
N PRO A 61 7.41 2.35 13.87
CA PRO A 61 7.53 3.76 14.14
C PRO A 61 8.32 4.03 15.43
N PRO A 62 8.91 5.23 15.60
CA PRO A 62 9.67 5.55 16.79
C PRO A 62 8.77 5.56 18.05
N PRO A 63 9.33 5.31 19.24
CA PRO A 63 8.59 5.39 20.49
C PRO A 63 7.85 6.72 20.65
N GLY A 64 6.61 6.66 21.13
CA GLY A 64 5.76 7.85 21.32
C GLY A 64 5.03 8.34 20.06
N ALA A 65 5.33 7.82 18.87
CA ALA A 65 4.61 8.19 17.64
C ALA A 65 3.12 7.79 17.64
N ALA A 66 2.74 6.81 18.46
CA ALA A 66 1.37 6.27 18.51
C ALA A 66 0.59 6.69 19.78
N GLY A 67 1.04 7.73 20.51
CA GLY A 67 0.31 8.30 21.66
C GLY A 67 0.25 7.42 22.94
N GLY A 68 0.57 6.13 22.86
CA GLY A 68 0.63 5.21 24.00
C GLY A 68 2.06 5.00 24.50
N GLY A 69 2.31 5.33 25.77
CA GLY A 69 3.60 5.07 26.42
C GLY A 69 3.90 3.57 26.52
N GLY A 70 4.75 3.06 25.62
CA GLY A 70 5.36 1.72 25.75
C GLY A 70 4.47 0.52 25.40
N GLU A 71 3.28 0.71 24.83
CA GLU A 71 2.36 -0.39 24.50
C GLU A 71 2.52 -0.95 23.07
N LYS A 72 2.00 -2.16 22.85
CA LYS A 72 1.97 -2.83 21.54
C LYS A 72 1.16 -2.00 20.53
N LEU A 73 1.65 -1.89 19.30
CA LEU A 73 0.94 -1.19 18.23
C LEU A 73 -0.19 -2.05 17.64
N PRO A 74 -1.31 -1.45 17.22
CA PRO A 74 -2.36 -2.15 16.51
C PRO A 74 -1.86 -2.62 15.13
N LEU A 75 -2.18 -3.86 14.77
CA LEU A 75 -1.95 -4.44 13.44
C LEU A 75 -3.30 -4.74 12.77
N LEU A 76 -3.40 -4.45 11.48
CA LEU A 76 -4.55 -4.81 10.64
C LEU A 76 -4.05 -5.56 9.41
N GLU A 77 -4.64 -6.72 9.12
CA GLU A 77 -4.41 -7.51 7.92
C GLU A 77 -5.71 -7.59 7.11
N SER A 78 -5.62 -7.47 5.79
CA SER A 78 -6.75 -7.65 4.87
C SER A 78 -6.50 -8.88 4.02
N GLU A 79 -6.86 -10.05 4.54
CA GLU A 79 -6.67 -11.33 3.85
C GLU A 79 -7.46 -11.37 2.53
N GLY A 80 -6.96 -12.09 1.52
CA GLY A 80 -7.74 -12.38 0.30
C GLY A 80 -8.01 -11.19 -0.62
N VAL A 81 -7.39 -10.04 -0.38
CA VAL A 81 -7.40 -8.89 -1.29
C VAL A 81 -5.97 -8.55 -1.73
N GLY A 82 -5.82 -8.06 -2.96
CA GLY A 82 -4.51 -7.70 -3.50
C GLY A 82 -3.89 -6.46 -2.86
N HIS A 83 -2.61 -6.20 -3.16
CA HIS A 83 -1.96 -4.95 -2.78
C HIS A 83 -2.71 -3.74 -3.39
N VAL A 84 -2.88 -2.66 -2.63
CA VAL A 84 -3.60 -1.43 -3.05
C VAL A 84 -5.07 -1.64 -3.44
N PHE A 85 -5.71 -2.74 -3.01
CA PHE A 85 -7.10 -3.06 -3.38
C PHE A 85 -8.10 -1.93 -3.11
N TYR A 86 -7.93 -1.16 -2.03
CA TYR A 86 -8.81 -0.08 -1.62
C TYR A 86 -8.86 1.09 -2.62
N LEU A 87 -7.87 1.17 -3.53
CA LEU A 87 -7.82 2.15 -4.61
C LEU A 87 -8.65 1.68 -5.81
N PHE A 88 -8.61 0.39 -6.14
CA PHE A 88 -9.22 -0.18 -7.34
C PHE A 88 -10.64 -0.70 -7.13
N ASP A 89 -10.95 -1.17 -5.93
CA ASP A 89 -12.29 -1.59 -5.50
C ASP A 89 -12.63 -0.94 -4.14
N PRO A 90 -12.93 0.38 -4.13
CA PRO A 90 -13.28 1.10 -2.91
C PRO A 90 -14.60 0.64 -2.29
N ALA A 91 -15.46 -0.05 -3.05
CA ALA A 91 -16.73 -0.57 -2.57
C ALA A 91 -16.58 -1.91 -1.83
N HIS A 92 -15.42 -2.56 -1.93
CA HIS A 92 -15.14 -3.79 -1.21
C HIS A 92 -15.31 -3.59 0.31
N ALA A 93 -15.96 -4.54 1.00
CA ALA A 93 -16.21 -4.44 2.44
C ALA A 93 -14.93 -4.18 3.26
N LYS A 94 -13.84 -4.86 2.88
CA LYS A 94 -12.51 -4.70 3.49
C LYS A 94 -11.89 -3.31 3.24
N ALA A 95 -12.26 -2.63 2.15
CA ALA A 95 -11.74 -1.30 1.85
C ALA A 95 -12.36 -0.29 2.82
N GLY A 96 -13.68 -0.41 3.05
CA GLY A 96 -14.37 0.35 4.08
C GLY A 96 -13.82 0.10 5.50
N GLU A 97 -13.48 -1.15 5.84
CA GLU A 97 -12.85 -1.47 7.12
C GLU A 97 -11.50 -0.77 7.28
N LEU A 98 -10.61 -0.90 6.29
CA LEU A 98 -9.30 -0.26 6.28
C LEU A 98 -9.41 1.26 6.44
N LEU A 99 -10.26 1.91 5.64
CA LEU A 99 -10.44 3.36 5.68
C LEU A 99 -10.99 3.84 7.02
N ARG A 100 -11.94 3.11 7.63
CA ARG A 100 -12.44 3.43 8.97
C ARG A 100 -11.35 3.29 10.02
N ARG A 101 -10.49 2.27 9.92
CA ARG A 101 -9.38 2.08 10.86
C ARG A 101 -8.35 3.20 10.77
N ILE A 102 -8.02 3.63 9.55
CA ILE A 102 -7.15 4.79 9.30
C ILE A 102 -7.76 6.06 9.89
N ALA A 103 -9.05 6.31 9.62
CA ALA A 103 -9.75 7.48 10.16
C ALA A 103 -9.77 7.50 11.70
N ALA A 104 -10.04 6.36 12.32
CA ALA A 104 -10.00 6.22 13.78
C ALA A 104 -8.60 6.46 14.35
N PHE A 105 -7.55 5.97 13.68
CA PHE A 105 -6.16 6.19 14.08
C PHE A 105 -5.74 7.66 13.96
N ILE A 106 -6.13 8.35 12.87
CA ILE A 106 -5.84 9.78 12.70
C ILE A 106 -6.63 10.62 13.72
N GLY A 107 -7.84 10.20 14.07
CA GLY A 107 -8.70 10.88 15.03
C GLY A 107 -8.38 10.59 16.51
N SER A 108 -7.59 9.55 16.82
CA SER A 108 -7.16 9.25 18.18
C SER A 108 -6.06 10.23 18.58
N LYS A 109 -6.43 11.21 19.39
CA LYS A 109 -5.54 12.14 20.10
C LYS A 109 -5.49 11.77 21.57
#